data_AF-A0A534KEB1-F1
#
_entry.id   AF-A0A534KEB1-F1
#
_cell.length_a   1.000
_cell.length_b   1.000
_cell.length_c   1.000
_cell.angle_alpha   90.00
_cell.angle_beta   90.00
_cell.angle_gamma   90.00
#
_symmetry.space_group_name_H-M   'P 1'
#
loop_
_entity.id
_entity.type
_entity.pdbx_description
1 polymer ?
#
loop_
_entity_poly.entity_id
_entity_poly.type
_entity_poly.pdbx_seq_one_letter_code
_entity_poly.pdbx_strand_id
1 'polypeptide(L)'
;MASEDTLALKLVKLFRAFRKTRWFRVTYIVLLGLVVSLMYFLATSALTCLVVILMPLIVFLFPYWFGERKVRRLAVNALPVFLIAILVATAIGTQMLVSENQAIPRQSFPDGGSSPTMALSNGTVDPYRADPSATFTFQVKLTTTVNATPDNYTVWLNLTIISGISFVDQPPVQMTPSPGNATRNPRNGTWYETRRSLTDAIYVYGFAATDNITTPLNWTVSNVDFGPLTAPWGAFYALILYFTGTSMLLPLTFYYLILFLWWYTARTRELRTRELGKTPEIPKEKPGTKEEPSGKPKSEPSEKAAKAAVYTCTNCGADVGEDDEKCPKCGAVFEA
;
A
#
# COMPACT_ATOMS: atom_id res chain seq x y z
N MET A 1 0.12 -44.01 2.68
CA MET A 1 0.37 -43.23 1.43
C MET A 1 -0.81 -43.23 0.47
N ALA A 2 -1.66 -44.26 0.36
CA ALA A 2 -2.82 -44.24 -0.57
C ALA A 2 -4.03 -43.34 -0.15
N SER A 3 -4.11 -42.86 1.09
CA SER A 3 -5.25 -42.06 1.57
C SER A 3 -5.16 -40.57 1.17
N GLU A 4 -3.95 -40.02 1.08
CA GLU A 4 -3.74 -38.59 0.79
C GLU A 4 -4.11 -38.22 -0.65
N ASP A 5 -3.78 -39.08 -1.62
CA ASP A 5 -4.09 -38.87 -3.04
C ASP A 5 -5.61 -38.81 -3.30
N THR A 6 -6.40 -39.58 -2.55
CA THR A 6 -7.87 -39.57 -2.68
C THR A 6 -8.50 -38.31 -2.11
N LEU A 7 -7.90 -37.73 -1.07
CA LEU A 7 -8.39 -36.51 -0.42
C LEU A 7 -8.08 -35.28 -1.26
N ALA A 8 -6.87 -35.18 -1.82
CA ALA A 8 -6.49 -34.12 -2.75
C ALA A 8 -7.39 -34.09 -3.99
N LEU A 9 -7.68 -35.25 -4.60
CA LEU A 9 -8.57 -35.35 -5.77
C LEU A 9 -10.01 -34.95 -5.45
N LYS A 10 -10.51 -35.32 -4.26
CA LYS A 10 -11.82 -34.90 -3.77
C LYS A 10 -11.86 -33.38 -3.55
N LEU A 11 -10.83 -32.79 -2.95
CA LEU A 11 -10.71 -31.35 -2.75
C LEU A 11 -10.66 -30.59 -4.08
N VAL A 12 -9.92 -31.07 -5.08
CA VAL A 12 -9.86 -30.44 -6.41
C VAL A 12 -11.23 -30.47 -7.11
N LYS A 13 -11.96 -31.59 -7.03
CA LYS A 13 -13.32 -31.68 -7.58
C LYS A 13 -14.29 -30.76 -6.84
N LEU A 14 -14.22 -30.72 -5.51
CA LEU A 14 -15.03 -29.84 -4.67
C LEU A 14 -14.75 -28.37 -4.99
N PHE A 15 -13.48 -27.98 -5.11
CA PHE A 15 -13.05 -26.63 -5.47
C PHE A 15 -13.53 -26.24 -6.87
N ARG A 16 -13.43 -27.14 -7.84
CA ARG A 16 -13.93 -26.90 -9.21
C ARG A 16 -15.45 -26.73 -9.23
N ALA A 17 -16.19 -27.48 -8.41
CA ALA A 17 -17.62 -27.31 -8.24
C ALA A 17 -17.95 -25.97 -7.55
N PHE A 18 -17.22 -25.63 -6.48
CA PHE A 18 -17.36 -24.38 -5.75
C PHE A 18 -17.12 -23.17 -6.65
N ARG A 19 -16.10 -23.20 -7.52
CA ARG A 19 -15.78 -22.13 -8.48
C ARG A 19 -16.94 -21.75 -9.40
N LYS A 20 -17.88 -22.67 -9.66
CA LYS A 20 -19.06 -22.41 -10.48
C LYS A 20 -20.18 -21.70 -9.71
N THR A 21 -20.11 -21.64 -8.38
CA THR A 21 -21.12 -21.01 -7.54
C THR A 21 -20.96 -19.50 -7.50
N ARG A 22 -22.04 -18.78 -7.18
CA ARG A 22 -21.99 -17.33 -6.90
C ARG A 22 -21.19 -17.01 -5.64
N TRP A 23 -21.14 -17.95 -4.69
CA TRP A 23 -20.42 -17.82 -3.43
C TRP A 23 -18.92 -17.73 -3.60
N PHE A 24 -18.35 -18.44 -4.59
CA PHE A 24 -16.93 -18.33 -4.92
C PHE A 24 -16.49 -16.87 -5.09
N ARG A 25 -17.32 -16.05 -5.76
CA ARG A 25 -17.02 -14.64 -5.98
C ARG A 25 -16.99 -13.85 -4.68
N VAL A 26 -17.99 -14.04 -3.84
CA VAL A 26 -18.05 -13.36 -2.54
C VAL A 26 -16.86 -13.76 -1.68
N THR A 27 -16.55 -15.06 -1.61
CA THR A 27 -15.45 -15.58 -0.81
C THR A 27 -14.10 -15.03 -1.25
N TYR A 28 -13.78 -15.01 -2.55
CA TYR A 28 -12.48 -14.45 -2.97
C TYR A 28 -12.41 -12.94 -2.75
N ILE A 29 -13.50 -12.18 -2.92
CA ILE A 29 -13.53 -10.74 -2.66
C ILE A 29 -13.21 -10.46 -1.18
N VAL A 30 -13.85 -11.20 -0.27
CA VAL A 30 -13.60 -11.07 1.17
C VAL A 30 -12.17 -11.44 1.51
N LEU A 31 -11.68 -12.61 1.05
CA LEU A 31 -10.31 -13.05 1.31
C LEU A 31 -9.27 -12.07 0.77
N LEU A 32 -9.48 -11.55 -0.44
CA LEU A 32 -8.60 -10.56 -1.05
C LEU A 32 -8.62 -9.25 -0.27
N GLY A 33 -9.78 -8.82 0.22
CA GLY A 33 -9.91 -7.65 1.10
C GLY A 33 -9.15 -7.84 2.42
N LEU A 34 -9.22 -9.03 3.03
CA LEU A 34 -8.45 -9.36 4.22
C LEU A 34 -6.94 -9.37 3.96
N VAL A 35 -6.50 -9.93 2.83
CA VAL A 35 -5.08 -9.91 2.43
C VAL A 35 -4.60 -8.48 2.24
N VAL A 36 -5.35 -7.65 1.52
CA VAL A 36 -4.98 -6.23 1.30
C VAL A 36 -4.99 -5.46 2.63
N SER A 37 -5.91 -5.78 3.56
CA SER A 37 -5.90 -5.21 4.92
C SER A 37 -4.61 -5.54 5.67
N LEU A 38 -4.13 -6.79 5.61
CA LEU A 38 -2.87 -7.16 6.27
C LEU A 38 -1.67 -6.50 5.60
N MET A 39 -1.68 -6.37 4.26
CA MET A 39 -0.65 -5.64 3.53
C MET A 39 -0.59 -4.17 3.94
N TYR A 40 -1.70 -3.56 4.37
CA TYR A 40 -1.69 -2.16 4.82
C TYR A 40 -0.70 -1.92 5.97
N PHE A 41 -0.63 -2.83 6.93
CA PHE A 41 0.31 -2.73 8.04
C PHE A 41 1.76 -2.95 7.61
N LEU A 42 2.00 -3.75 6.56
CA LEU A 42 3.33 -3.81 5.96
C LEU A 42 3.69 -2.50 5.25
N ALA A 43 2.69 -1.75 4.74
CA ALA A 43 2.92 -0.47 4.09
C ALA A 43 3.32 0.65 5.06
N THR A 44 3.14 0.50 6.38
CA THR A 44 3.64 1.46 7.39
C THR A 44 5.11 1.23 7.77
N SER A 45 5.77 0.23 7.17
CA SER A 45 7.19 -0.07 7.37
C SER A 45 8.08 0.54 6.28
N ALA A 46 9.40 0.31 6.34
CA ALA A 46 10.33 0.70 5.28
C ALA A 46 10.00 0.11 3.87
N LEU A 47 9.06 -0.86 3.80
CA LEU A 47 8.59 -1.48 2.57
C LEU A 47 7.42 -0.74 1.90
N THR A 48 7.01 0.45 2.38
CA THR A 48 5.85 1.21 1.88
C THR A 48 5.74 1.20 0.35
N CYS A 49 6.79 1.62 -0.36
CA CYS A 49 6.76 1.76 -1.82
C CYS A 49 6.46 0.45 -2.55
N LEU A 50 7.07 -0.65 -2.09
CA LEU A 50 6.85 -1.98 -2.68
C LEU A 50 5.41 -2.45 -2.43
N VAL A 51 4.94 -2.30 -1.20
CA VAL A 51 3.64 -2.82 -0.78
C VAL A 51 2.49 -2.06 -1.45
N VAL A 52 2.61 -0.73 -1.59
CA VAL A 52 1.62 0.10 -2.29
C VAL A 52 1.43 -0.31 -3.76
N ILE A 53 2.49 -0.78 -4.43
CA ILE A 53 2.41 -1.31 -5.79
C ILE A 53 1.86 -2.74 -5.80
N LEU A 54 2.22 -3.55 -4.80
CA LEU A 54 1.81 -4.95 -4.74
C LEU A 54 0.30 -5.12 -4.49
N MET A 55 -0.31 -4.24 -3.69
CA MET A 55 -1.75 -4.26 -3.42
C MET A 55 -2.60 -4.28 -4.71
N PRO A 56 -2.52 -3.27 -5.61
CA PRO A 56 -3.33 -3.27 -6.83
C PRO A 56 -2.96 -4.41 -7.80
N LEU A 57 -1.70 -4.85 -7.81
CA LEU A 57 -1.28 -6.00 -8.63
C LEU A 57 -1.99 -7.28 -8.19
N ILE A 58 -2.02 -7.59 -6.89
CA ILE A 58 -2.70 -8.77 -6.37
C ILE A 58 -4.21 -8.68 -6.64
N VAL A 59 -4.81 -7.50 -6.42
CA VAL A 59 -6.25 -7.28 -6.68
C VAL A 59 -6.60 -7.47 -8.17
N PHE A 60 -5.67 -7.20 -9.08
CA PHE A 60 -5.85 -7.42 -10.51
C PHE A 60 -5.57 -8.88 -10.92
N LEU A 61 -4.43 -9.43 -10.50
CA LEU A 61 -3.93 -10.73 -10.94
C LEU A 61 -4.78 -11.90 -10.41
N PHE A 62 -5.30 -11.83 -9.17
CA PHE A 62 -6.03 -12.94 -8.58
C PHE A 62 -7.36 -13.23 -9.31
N PRO A 63 -8.24 -12.24 -9.54
CA PRO A 63 -9.44 -12.46 -10.33
C PRO A 63 -9.12 -12.84 -11.79
N TYR A 64 -8.06 -12.25 -12.37
CA TYR A 64 -7.61 -12.56 -13.72
C TYR A 64 -7.17 -14.03 -13.85
N TRP A 65 -6.40 -14.54 -12.88
CA TRP A 65 -6.00 -15.94 -12.80
C TRP A 65 -7.19 -16.89 -12.60
N PHE A 66 -8.21 -16.45 -11.86
CA PHE A 66 -9.49 -17.14 -11.78
C PHE A 66 -10.39 -17.00 -13.03
N GLY A 67 -9.88 -16.42 -14.11
CA GLY A 67 -10.54 -16.37 -15.42
C GLY A 67 -11.51 -15.20 -15.58
N GLU A 68 -11.57 -14.27 -14.63
CA GLU A 68 -12.34 -13.05 -14.79
C GLU A 68 -11.59 -12.08 -15.71
N ARG A 69 -12.04 -11.98 -16.96
CA ARG A 69 -11.43 -11.11 -17.99
C ARG A 69 -12.29 -9.92 -18.38
N LYS A 70 -13.51 -9.81 -17.85
CA LYS A 70 -14.38 -8.69 -18.18
C LYS A 70 -13.96 -7.47 -17.38
N VAL A 71 -13.46 -6.44 -18.07
CA VAL A 71 -13.01 -5.15 -17.48
C VAL A 71 -14.02 -4.61 -16.48
N ARG A 72 -15.32 -4.58 -16.86
CA ARG A 72 -16.40 -4.10 -15.99
C ARG A 72 -16.48 -4.86 -14.67
N ARG A 73 -16.26 -6.17 -14.67
CA ARG A 73 -16.31 -6.98 -13.45
C ARG A 73 -15.05 -6.79 -12.60
N LEU A 74 -13.88 -6.70 -13.22
CA LEU A 74 -12.64 -6.35 -12.51
C LEU A 74 -12.79 -4.99 -11.79
N ALA A 75 -13.22 -3.95 -12.51
CA ALA A 75 -13.48 -2.62 -11.96
C ALA A 75 -14.45 -2.62 -10.78
N VAL A 76 -15.57 -3.33 -10.89
CA VAL A 76 -16.61 -3.37 -9.85
C VAL A 76 -16.19 -4.23 -8.65
N ASN A 77 -15.37 -5.27 -8.86
CA ASN A 77 -14.90 -6.14 -7.79
C ASN A 77 -13.83 -5.49 -6.91
N ALA A 78 -13.03 -4.57 -7.45
CA ALA A 78 -12.01 -3.90 -6.66
C ALA A 78 -12.59 -2.99 -5.57
N LEU A 79 -13.71 -2.32 -5.84
CA LEU A 79 -14.37 -1.44 -4.86
C LEU A 79 -14.68 -2.13 -3.52
N PRO A 80 -15.42 -3.26 -3.48
CA PRO A 80 -15.67 -3.96 -2.21
C PRO A 80 -14.39 -4.56 -1.60
N VAL A 81 -13.38 -4.94 -2.40
CA VAL A 81 -12.10 -5.42 -1.87
C VAL A 81 -11.41 -4.31 -1.06
N PHE A 82 -11.28 -3.12 -1.64
CA PHE A 82 -10.67 -1.97 -0.95
C PHE A 82 -11.53 -1.48 0.22
N LEU A 83 -12.85 -1.50 0.09
CA LEU A 83 -13.75 -1.15 1.20
C LEU A 83 -13.56 -2.09 2.40
N ILE A 84 -13.56 -3.41 2.16
CA ILE A 84 -13.28 -4.40 3.21
C ILE A 84 -11.89 -4.17 3.79
N ALA A 85 -10.89 -3.95 2.93
CA ALA A 85 -9.53 -3.72 3.39
C ALA A 85 -9.41 -2.50 4.31
N ILE A 86 -10.08 -1.39 3.96
CA ILE A 86 -10.14 -0.17 4.77
C ILE A 86 -10.80 -0.48 6.11
N LEU A 87 -12.03 -1.03 6.11
CA LEU A 87 -12.78 -1.25 7.34
C LEU A 87 -12.07 -2.21 8.31
N VAL A 88 -11.47 -3.28 7.79
CA VAL A 88 -10.75 -4.28 8.59
C VAL A 88 -9.41 -3.73 9.07
N ALA A 89 -8.64 -3.05 8.22
CA ALA A 89 -7.38 -2.43 8.63
C ALA A 89 -7.62 -1.35 9.70
N THR A 90 -8.67 -0.54 9.55
CA THR A 90 -9.07 0.41 10.58
C THR A 90 -9.43 -0.28 11.88
N ALA A 91 -10.23 -1.35 11.85
CA ALA A 91 -10.61 -2.08 13.06
C ALA A 91 -9.39 -2.67 13.77
N ILE A 92 -8.46 -3.29 13.03
CA ILE A 92 -7.22 -3.84 13.57
C ILE A 92 -6.35 -2.72 14.16
N GLY A 93 -6.13 -1.62 13.43
CA GLY A 93 -5.29 -0.52 13.91
C GLY A 93 -5.87 0.14 15.15
N THR A 94 -7.19 0.31 15.20
CA THR A 94 -7.90 0.82 16.39
C THR A 94 -7.73 -0.12 17.57
N GLN A 95 -7.91 -1.41 17.35
CA GLN A 95 -7.75 -2.39 18.41
C GLN A 95 -6.31 -2.47 18.90
N MET A 96 -5.30 -2.36 18.03
CA MET A 96 -3.89 -2.33 18.43
C MET A 96 -3.63 -1.15 19.37
N LEU A 97 -4.04 0.06 18.98
CA LEU A 97 -3.87 1.26 19.79
C LEU A 97 -4.65 1.20 21.12
N VAL A 98 -5.92 0.79 21.07
CA VAL A 98 -6.80 0.69 22.24
C VAL A 98 -6.59 -0.63 23.00
N SER A 99 -5.62 -1.48 22.64
CA SER A 99 -5.22 -2.62 23.48
C SER A 99 -4.01 -2.31 24.36
N GLU A 100 -3.41 -1.14 24.17
CA GLU A 100 -2.27 -0.69 24.95
C GLU A 100 -2.71 -0.36 26.38
N ASN A 101 -2.14 -1.09 27.34
CA ASN A 101 -2.49 -0.99 28.75
C ASN A 101 -1.48 -0.17 29.56
N GLN A 102 -0.33 0.17 28.98
CA GLN A 102 0.77 0.87 29.63
C GLN A 102 1.36 1.90 28.67
N ALA A 103 1.80 3.04 29.20
CA ALA A 103 2.52 4.03 28.44
C ALA A 103 3.90 3.48 28.04
N ILE A 104 4.25 3.54 26.76
CA ILE A 104 5.63 3.26 26.32
C ILE A 104 6.50 4.46 26.71
N PRO A 105 7.64 4.25 27.40
CA PRO A 105 8.55 5.30 27.81
C PRO A 105 9.06 6.14 26.63
N ARG A 106 8.94 7.47 26.77
CA ARG A 106 9.38 8.47 25.78
C ARG A 106 10.76 8.98 26.12
N GLN A 107 11.54 9.28 25.08
CA GLN A 107 12.91 9.76 25.20
C GLN A 107 13.25 10.74 24.09
N SER A 108 14.23 11.60 24.34
CA SER A 108 14.81 12.45 23.31
C SER A 108 15.80 11.66 22.45
N PHE A 109 15.85 11.98 21.16
CA PHE A 109 16.86 11.45 20.25
C PHE A 109 17.90 12.54 19.94
N PRO A 110 19.18 12.17 19.75
CA PRO A 110 20.22 13.11 19.33
C PRO A 110 20.01 13.45 17.85
N ASP A 111 19.06 14.32 17.55
CA ASP A 111 18.77 14.86 16.23
C ASP A 111 18.97 16.38 16.19
N GLY A 112 18.80 17.00 15.02
CA GLY A 112 19.04 18.43 14.81
C GLY A 112 18.14 19.37 15.64
N GLY A 113 17.16 18.83 16.38
CA GLY A 113 16.28 19.57 17.28
C GLY A 113 16.57 19.37 18.77
N SER A 114 17.59 18.59 19.13
CA SER A 114 17.89 18.28 20.53
C SER A 114 19.30 18.71 20.92
N SER A 115 19.41 19.34 22.08
CA SER A 115 20.69 19.77 22.65
C SER A 115 21.56 18.57 23.01
N PRO A 116 22.87 18.61 22.72
CA PRO A 116 23.79 17.55 23.15
C PRO A 116 24.04 17.53 24.66
N THR A 117 23.64 18.58 25.39
CA THR A 117 23.88 18.71 26.83
C THR A 117 22.68 18.30 27.69
N MET A 118 21.55 17.98 27.08
CA MET A 118 20.30 17.60 27.74
C MET A 118 19.71 16.35 27.10
N ALA A 119 19.14 15.48 27.91
CA ALA A 119 18.44 14.30 27.45
C ALA A 119 17.20 14.06 28.30
N LEU A 120 16.07 13.83 27.64
CA LEU A 120 14.83 13.39 28.25
C LEU A 120 14.74 11.87 28.15
N SER A 121 14.37 11.22 29.24
CA SER A 121 14.24 9.76 29.31
C SER A 121 13.08 9.37 30.20
N ASN A 122 12.56 8.16 29.99
CA ASN A 122 11.47 7.58 30.79
C ASN A 122 10.22 8.47 30.91
N GLY A 123 9.91 9.24 29.87
CA GLY A 123 8.70 10.05 29.79
C GLY A 123 7.45 9.17 29.74
N THR A 124 6.59 9.22 30.75
CA THR A 124 5.43 8.33 30.87
C THR A 124 4.22 9.05 31.47
N VAL A 125 3.05 8.42 31.38
CA VAL A 125 1.81 8.86 32.01
C VAL A 125 1.16 7.69 32.74
N ASP A 126 0.64 7.96 33.95
CA ASP A 126 -0.07 6.99 34.78
C ASP A 126 -1.34 7.62 35.40
N PRO A 127 -2.51 6.96 35.35
CA PRO A 127 -2.80 5.75 34.58
C PRO A 127 -2.71 6.02 33.07
N TYR A 128 -2.40 5.02 32.24
CA TYR A 128 -2.43 5.22 30.79
C TYR A 128 -3.85 5.24 30.22
N ARG A 129 -4.80 4.61 30.93
CA ARG A 129 -6.23 4.61 30.62
C ARG A 129 -7.05 4.92 31.86
N ALA A 130 -7.98 5.84 31.73
CA ALA A 130 -9.02 6.07 32.72
C ALA A 130 -10.21 6.78 32.07
N ASP A 131 -11.33 6.84 32.78
CA ASP A 131 -12.49 7.59 32.33
C ASP A 131 -12.16 9.08 32.15
N PRO A 132 -12.89 9.80 31.28
CA PRO A 132 -12.79 11.25 31.19
C PRO A 132 -12.89 11.91 32.57
N SER A 133 -12.16 13.02 32.77
CA SER A 133 -11.98 13.78 34.01
C SER A 133 -11.08 13.13 35.09
N ALA A 134 -10.61 11.90 34.89
CA ALA A 134 -9.59 11.32 35.76
C ALA A 134 -8.30 12.15 35.75
N THR A 135 -7.55 12.08 36.85
CA THR A 135 -6.25 12.75 36.98
C THR A 135 -5.13 11.85 36.50
N PHE A 136 -4.36 12.37 35.54
CA PHE A 136 -3.20 11.72 34.94
C PHE A 136 -1.92 12.36 35.47
N THR A 137 -0.97 11.53 35.90
CA THR A 137 0.35 11.98 36.32
C THR A 137 1.33 11.76 35.19
N PHE A 138 1.84 12.85 34.63
CA PHE A 138 2.88 12.83 33.63
C PHE A 138 4.22 13.02 34.31
N GLN A 139 5.21 12.23 33.93
CA GLN A 139 6.55 12.29 34.50
C GLN A 139 7.61 12.08 33.43
N VAL A 140 8.75 12.73 33.57
CA VAL A 140 9.91 12.57 32.68
C VAL A 140 11.20 12.83 33.45
N LYS A 141 12.27 12.14 33.07
CA LYS A 141 13.60 12.29 33.67
C LYS A 141 14.49 13.13 32.75
N LEU A 142 14.90 14.30 33.22
CA LEU A 142 15.91 15.14 32.58
C LEU A 142 17.30 14.76 33.07
N THR A 143 18.22 14.47 32.14
CA THR A 143 19.63 14.24 32.42
C THR A 143 20.47 15.27 31.69
N THR A 144 21.46 15.88 32.35
CA THR A 144 22.32 16.91 31.74
C THR A 144 23.79 16.52 31.80
N THR A 145 24.64 17.15 30.98
CA THR A 145 26.10 16.94 31.04
C THR A 145 26.79 17.84 32.08
N VAL A 146 26.12 18.91 32.51
CA VAL A 146 26.65 19.95 33.41
C VAL A 146 26.05 19.82 34.80
N ASN A 147 26.86 20.04 35.84
CA ASN A 147 26.36 20.19 37.21
C ASN A 147 25.51 21.46 37.32
N ALA A 148 24.24 21.31 37.66
CA ALA A 148 23.29 22.41 37.74
C ALA A 148 22.19 22.10 38.77
N THR A 149 21.39 23.11 39.10
CA THR A 149 20.16 22.93 39.88
C THR A 149 18.97 22.71 38.94
N PRO A 150 17.86 22.11 39.41
CA PRO A 150 16.69 21.87 38.57
C PRO A 150 16.05 23.18 38.08
N ASP A 151 16.20 24.27 38.84
CA ASP A 151 15.66 25.61 38.52
C ASP A 151 16.32 26.25 37.28
N ASN A 152 17.50 25.75 36.91
CA ASN A 152 18.20 26.17 35.70
C ASN A 152 17.57 25.63 34.42
N TYR A 153 16.58 24.75 34.54
CA TYR A 153 15.90 24.12 33.42
C TYR A 153 14.39 24.28 33.56
N THR A 154 13.74 24.47 32.42
CA THR A 154 12.28 24.43 32.36
C THR A 154 11.85 23.21 31.58
N VAL A 155 11.08 22.33 32.22
CA VAL A 155 10.54 21.13 31.59
C VAL A 155 9.05 21.33 31.34
N TRP A 156 8.61 20.98 30.14
CA TRP A 156 7.25 21.17 29.67
C TRP A 156 6.64 19.83 29.26
N LEU A 157 5.38 19.66 29.61
CA LEU A 157 4.48 18.69 29.01
C LEU A 157 3.75 19.37 27.86
N ASN A 158 3.90 18.84 26.66
CA ASN A 158 3.18 19.28 25.48
C ASN A 158 2.03 18.31 25.23
N LEU A 159 0.81 18.83 25.18
CA LEU A 159 -0.40 18.07 24.90
C LEU A 159 -1.04 18.61 23.62
N THR A 160 -1.38 17.73 22.71
CA THR A 160 -2.13 18.06 21.50
C THR A 160 -3.43 17.26 21.52
N ILE A 161 -4.55 17.95 21.30
CA ILE A 161 -5.86 17.31 21.18
C ILE A 161 -6.14 17.08 19.70
N ILE A 162 -6.57 15.86 19.35
CA ILE A 162 -7.06 15.57 18.01
C ILE A 162 -8.59 15.67 18.02
N SER A 163 -9.11 16.66 17.28
CA SER A 163 -10.54 16.86 17.07
C SER A 163 -10.87 16.65 15.60
N GLY A 164 -11.39 15.46 15.27
CA GLY A 164 -11.60 15.04 13.89
C GLY A 164 -10.26 14.86 13.16
N ILE A 165 -9.95 15.77 12.23
CA ILE A 165 -8.68 15.78 11.48
C ILE A 165 -7.75 16.93 11.88
N SER A 166 -8.19 17.78 12.82
CA SER A 166 -7.43 18.93 13.29
C SER A 166 -6.62 18.57 14.54
N PHE A 167 -5.37 19.01 14.55
CA PHE A 167 -4.48 18.96 15.70
C PHE A 167 -4.56 20.31 16.41
N VAL A 168 -5.00 20.31 17.66
CA VAL A 168 -5.18 21.51 18.48
C VAL A 168 -4.18 21.45 19.64
N ASP A 169 -3.06 22.13 19.46
CA ASP A 169 -2.04 22.24 20.49
C ASP A 169 -2.59 22.96 21.71
N GLN A 170 -2.40 22.34 22.87
CA GLN A 170 -2.72 22.95 24.15
C GLN A 170 -1.54 23.81 24.61
N PRO A 171 -1.79 24.85 25.41
CA PRO A 171 -0.70 25.58 26.06
C PRO A 171 0.24 24.62 26.80
N PRO A 172 1.56 24.73 26.60
CA PRO A 172 2.51 23.83 27.22
C PRO A 172 2.43 23.97 28.74
N VAL A 173 2.47 22.83 29.42
CA VAL A 173 2.34 22.75 30.86
C VAL A 173 3.72 22.66 31.49
N GLN A 174 4.10 23.64 32.30
CA GLN A 174 5.33 23.55 33.06
C GLN A 174 5.25 22.41 34.08
N MET A 175 6.30 21.59 34.13
CA MET A 175 6.47 20.49 35.07
C MET A 175 7.37 20.91 36.22
N THR A 176 7.17 20.32 37.39
CA THR A 176 7.95 20.63 38.59
C THR A 176 8.83 19.44 38.98
N PRO A 177 10.04 19.66 39.54
CA PRO A 177 10.88 18.58 40.04
C PRO A 177 10.13 17.73 41.07
N SER A 178 10.17 16.41 40.91
CA SER A 178 9.48 15.47 41.81
C SER A 178 10.08 15.52 43.22
N PRO A 179 9.25 15.60 44.28
CA PRO A 179 9.72 15.71 45.67
C PRO A 179 10.56 14.51 46.14
N GLY A 180 10.31 13.33 45.59
CA GLY A 180 10.93 12.06 46.02
C GLY A 180 12.34 11.83 45.49
N ASN A 181 12.92 12.79 44.76
CA ASN A 181 14.16 12.56 44.04
C ASN A 181 15.39 12.87 44.91
N ALA A 182 16.15 11.82 45.28
CA ALA A 182 17.30 11.93 46.19
C ALA A 182 18.43 12.82 45.65
N THR A 183 18.55 12.96 44.32
CA THR A 183 19.51 13.84 43.66
C THR A 183 18.81 15.00 42.97
N ARG A 184 18.87 16.20 43.56
CA ARG A 184 18.43 17.46 42.94
C ARG A 184 19.42 18.01 41.90
N ASN A 185 20.25 17.16 41.32
CA ASN A 185 21.19 17.56 40.26
C ASN A 185 20.78 16.86 38.97
N PRO A 186 20.31 17.59 37.94
CA PRO A 186 19.95 17.03 36.64
C PRO A 186 21.09 16.22 35.99
N ARG A 187 22.36 16.44 36.35
CA ARG A 187 23.46 15.60 35.87
C ARG A 187 23.32 14.13 36.25
N ASN A 188 22.76 13.85 37.43
CA ASN A 188 22.48 12.49 37.91
C ASN A 188 21.08 12.01 37.52
N GLY A 189 20.33 12.85 36.80
CA GLY A 189 18.95 12.63 36.44
C GLY A 189 17.98 13.22 37.46
N THR A 190 17.17 14.17 37.02
CA THR A 190 16.09 14.75 37.81
C THR A 190 14.72 14.41 37.22
N TRP A 191 13.84 13.83 38.02
CA TRP A 191 12.44 13.60 37.66
C TRP A 191 11.65 14.91 37.75
N TYR A 192 10.85 15.17 36.72
CA TYR A 192 9.86 16.23 36.69
C TYR A 192 8.49 15.58 36.55
N GLU A 193 7.50 16.12 37.27
CA GLU A 193 6.14 15.63 37.29
C GLU A 193 5.11 16.75 37.15
N THR A 194 3.95 16.44 36.60
CA THR A 194 2.76 17.29 36.62
C THR A 194 1.51 16.43 36.62
N ARG A 195 0.42 16.94 37.21
CA ARG A 195 -0.87 16.24 37.25
C ARG A 195 -1.91 17.03 36.47
N ARG A 196 -2.65 16.35 35.61
CA ARG A 196 -3.69 16.97 34.77
C ARG A 196 -4.94 16.10 34.72
N SER A 197 -6.09 16.75 34.91
CA SER A 197 -7.38 16.13 34.58
C SER A 197 -7.67 16.38 33.10
N LEU A 198 -7.96 15.31 32.37
CA LEU A 198 -8.15 15.35 30.92
C LEU A 198 -9.62 15.08 30.56
N THR A 199 -10.09 15.68 29.47
CA THR A 199 -11.47 15.50 28.99
C THR A 199 -11.60 14.28 28.09
N ASP A 200 -12.80 14.02 27.58
CA ASP A 200 -13.03 13.02 26.53
C ASP A 200 -12.46 13.55 25.21
N ALA A 201 -11.25 13.12 24.86
CA ALA A 201 -10.55 13.51 23.65
C ALA A 201 -9.41 12.55 23.32
N ILE A 202 -8.98 12.54 22.06
CA ILE A 202 -7.76 11.83 21.66
C ILE A 202 -6.58 12.76 21.95
N TYR A 203 -5.69 12.34 22.84
CA TYR A 203 -4.49 13.07 23.19
C TYR A 203 -3.27 12.51 22.46
N VAL A 204 -2.37 13.42 22.10
CA VAL A 204 -0.97 13.12 21.79
C VAL A 204 -0.14 13.91 22.79
N TYR A 205 0.86 13.26 23.40
CA TYR A 205 1.71 13.91 24.40
C TYR A 205 3.18 13.73 24.10
N GLY A 206 3.98 14.70 24.54
CA GLY A 206 5.43 14.68 24.51
C GLY A 206 6.00 15.63 25.55
N PHE A 207 7.32 15.59 25.71
CA PHE A 207 8.03 16.40 26.69
C PHE A 207 9.05 17.29 26.00
N ALA A 208 9.24 18.48 26.54
CA ALA A 208 10.29 19.39 26.11
C ALA A 208 11.08 19.90 27.32
N ALA A 209 12.35 20.21 27.13
CA ALA A 209 13.17 20.87 28.14
C ALA A 209 13.98 21.98 27.50
N THR A 210 14.14 23.09 28.24
CA THR A 210 15.03 24.19 27.88
C THR A 210 16.00 24.45 29.02
N ASP A 211 17.24 24.82 28.69
CA ASP A 211 18.08 25.48 29.68
C ASP A 211 17.71 26.96 29.77
N ASN A 212 17.73 27.52 30.97
CA ASN A 212 17.41 28.93 31.20
C ASN A 212 18.68 29.80 31.30
N ILE A 213 19.85 29.20 31.08
CA ILE A 213 21.16 29.83 31.32
C ILE A 213 21.83 30.24 30.01
N THR A 214 21.63 29.49 28.92
CA THR A 214 22.36 29.76 27.66
C THR A 214 21.58 30.69 26.74
N THR A 215 22.30 31.48 25.96
CA THR A 215 21.74 32.36 24.94
C THR A 215 22.49 32.13 23.62
N PRO A 216 21.84 31.60 22.57
CA PRO A 216 20.44 31.17 22.50
C PRO A 216 20.15 29.94 23.40
N LEU A 217 18.89 29.82 23.84
CA LEU A 217 18.46 28.73 24.72
C LEU A 217 18.67 27.38 24.03
N ASN A 218 19.25 26.43 24.76
CA ASN A 218 19.23 25.05 24.31
C ASN A 218 17.85 24.45 24.56
N TRP A 219 17.38 23.63 23.64
CA TRP A 219 16.11 22.92 23.76
C TRP A 219 16.28 21.43 23.45
N THR A 220 15.39 20.60 23.96
CA THR A 220 15.37 19.16 23.72
C THR A 220 13.94 18.67 23.80
N VAL A 221 13.55 17.78 22.89
CA VAL A 221 12.19 17.22 22.85
C VAL A 221 12.24 15.70 22.85
N SER A 222 11.22 15.08 23.46
CA SER A 222 11.00 13.65 23.34
C SER A 222 10.24 13.32 22.06
N ASN A 223 10.27 12.05 21.65
CA ASN A 223 9.23 11.53 20.76
C ASN A 223 7.83 11.67 21.41
N VAL A 224 6.81 11.72 20.57
CA VAL A 224 5.40 11.79 21.01
C VAL A 224 4.79 10.40 21.11
N ASP A 225 3.69 10.31 21.86
CA ASP A 225 2.82 9.14 21.91
C ASP A 225 1.35 9.51 21.75
N PHE A 226 0.55 8.56 21.30
CA PHE A 226 -0.89 8.62 21.50
C PHE A 226 -1.22 8.27 22.96
N GLY A 227 -2.16 9.00 23.54
CA GLY A 227 -2.63 8.79 24.90
C GLY A 227 -2.45 10.01 25.80
N PRO A 228 -2.78 9.90 27.09
CA PRO A 228 -3.50 8.76 27.68
C PRO A 228 -4.90 8.56 27.06
N LEU A 229 -5.40 7.33 27.17
CA LEU A 229 -6.65 6.91 26.52
C LEU A 229 -7.86 7.32 27.38
N THR A 230 -8.49 8.44 27.02
CA THR A 230 -9.76 8.90 27.62
C THR A 230 -10.94 8.83 26.65
N ALA A 231 -10.68 8.88 25.34
CA ALA A 231 -11.71 8.85 24.32
C ALA A 231 -12.33 7.47 24.08
N PRO A 232 -13.60 7.40 23.66
CA PRO A 232 -14.25 6.13 23.31
C PRO A 232 -13.61 5.51 22.06
N TRP A 233 -13.73 4.19 21.93
CA TRP A 233 -13.21 3.42 20.80
C TRP A 233 -13.64 3.98 19.43
N GLY A 234 -14.87 4.49 19.34
CA GLY A 234 -15.41 5.08 18.10
C GLY A 234 -14.65 6.32 17.62
N ALA A 235 -14.09 7.12 18.54
CA ALA A 235 -13.28 8.28 18.17
C ALA A 235 -11.96 7.84 17.51
N PHE A 236 -11.28 6.86 18.12
CA PHE A 236 -10.07 6.27 17.53
C PHE A 236 -10.36 5.58 16.19
N TYR A 237 -11.48 4.86 16.09
CA TYR A 237 -11.90 4.25 14.84
C TYR A 237 -12.11 5.29 13.74
N ALA A 238 -12.79 6.40 14.02
CA ALA A 238 -13.02 7.46 13.05
C ALA A 238 -11.71 8.12 12.59
N LEU A 239 -10.80 8.38 13.52
CA LEU A 239 -9.48 8.94 13.21
C LEU A 239 -8.67 8.01 12.29
N ILE A 240 -8.58 6.73 12.66
CA ILE A 240 -7.84 5.73 11.89
C ILE A 240 -8.54 5.48 10.55
N LEU A 241 -9.87 5.49 10.49
CA LEU A 241 -10.63 5.34 9.26
C LEU A 241 -10.27 6.43 8.25
N TYR A 242 -10.16 7.68 8.72
CA TYR A 242 -9.74 8.79 7.87
C TYR A 242 -8.36 8.56 7.26
N PHE A 243 -7.35 8.22 8.08
CA PHE A 243 -5.99 7.99 7.59
C PHE A 243 -5.88 6.74 6.70
N THR A 244 -6.50 5.62 7.09
CA THR A 244 -6.53 4.38 6.30
C THR A 244 -7.28 4.58 4.98
N GLY A 245 -8.45 5.22 5.01
CA GLY A 245 -9.22 5.54 3.81
C GLY A 245 -8.45 6.44 2.85
N THR A 246 -7.84 7.52 3.36
CA THR A 246 -7.06 8.47 2.56
C THR A 246 -5.82 7.81 1.94
N SER A 247 -5.08 7.03 2.73
CA SER A 247 -3.89 6.31 2.22
C SER A 247 -4.24 5.22 1.20
N MET A 248 -5.43 4.60 1.29
CA MET A 248 -5.91 3.62 0.32
C MET A 248 -6.38 4.22 -1.02
N LEU A 249 -6.52 5.55 -1.13
CA LEU A 249 -6.81 6.20 -2.42
C LEU A 249 -5.66 6.00 -3.43
N LEU A 250 -4.41 5.99 -2.97
CA LEU A 250 -3.25 5.79 -3.83
C LEU A 250 -3.21 4.39 -4.48
N PRO A 251 -3.25 3.26 -3.72
CA PRO A 251 -3.32 1.93 -4.35
C PRO A 251 -4.61 1.72 -5.15
N LEU A 252 -5.74 2.34 -4.76
CA LEU A 252 -6.98 2.29 -5.54
C LEU A 252 -6.82 2.99 -6.90
N THR A 253 -6.19 4.17 -6.95
CA THR A 253 -5.93 4.86 -8.23
C THR A 253 -4.95 4.08 -9.09
N PHE A 254 -3.87 3.53 -8.51
CA PHE A 254 -2.95 2.64 -9.23
C PHE A 254 -3.65 1.40 -9.80
N TYR A 255 -4.60 0.81 -9.07
CA TYR A 255 -5.41 -0.29 -9.58
C TYR A 255 -6.15 0.10 -10.87
N TYR A 256 -6.82 1.26 -10.87
CA TYR A 256 -7.55 1.73 -12.05
C TYR A 256 -6.61 2.12 -13.21
N LEU A 257 -5.41 2.63 -12.92
CA LEU A 257 -4.38 2.85 -13.94
C LEU A 257 -3.92 1.53 -14.57
N ILE A 258 -3.65 0.50 -13.77
CA ILE A 258 -3.29 -0.83 -14.27
C ILE A 258 -4.41 -1.40 -15.12
N LEU A 259 -5.67 -1.32 -14.64
CA LEU A 259 -6.83 -1.80 -15.38
C LEU A 259 -7.01 -1.05 -16.71
N PHE A 260 -6.80 0.26 -16.71
CA PHE A 260 -6.86 1.10 -17.90
C PHE A 260 -5.76 0.74 -18.90
N LEU A 261 -4.51 0.62 -18.46
CA LEU A 261 -3.37 0.23 -19.31
C LEU A 261 -3.56 -1.17 -19.89
N TRP A 262 -4.03 -2.12 -19.07
CA TRP A 262 -4.36 -3.46 -19.54
C TRP A 262 -5.48 -3.46 -20.58
N TRP A 263 -6.56 -2.72 -20.34
CA TRP A 263 -7.65 -2.59 -21.30
C TRP A 263 -7.19 -1.91 -22.61
N TYR A 264 -6.39 -0.85 -22.50
CA TYR A 264 -5.86 -0.12 -23.64
C TYR A 264 -4.92 -0.99 -24.49
N THR A 265 -4.03 -1.75 -23.85
CA THR A 265 -3.14 -2.69 -24.55
C THR A 265 -3.90 -3.84 -25.19
N ALA A 266 -4.95 -4.37 -24.56
CA ALA A 266 -5.83 -5.37 -25.17
C ALA A 266 -6.54 -4.79 -26.42
N ARG A 267 -7.13 -3.60 -26.30
CA ARG A 267 -7.82 -2.93 -27.40
C ARG A 267 -6.91 -2.59 -28.58
N THR A 268 -5.70 -2.09 -28.32
CA THR A 268 -4.74 -1.76 -29.38
C THR A 268 -4.23 -3.01 -30.12
N ARG A 269 -4.15 -4.16 -29.45
CA ARG A 269 -3.87 -5.45 -30.10
C ARG A 269 -5.01 -5.87 -31.01
N GLU A 270 -6.26 -5.78 -30.53
CA GLU A 270 -7.43 -6.08 -31.35
C GLU A 270 -7.50 -5.19 -32.61
N LEU A 271 -7.22 -3.90 -32.48
CA LEU A 271 -7.16 -2.98 -33.61
C LEU A 271 -6.05 -3.36 -34.61
N ARG A 272 -4.83 -3.65 -34.14
CA ARG A 272 -3.73 -4.08 -35.01
C ARG A 272 -4.06 -5.37 -35.77
N THR A 273 -4.68 -6.35 -35.11
CA THR A 273 -5.12 -7.58 -35.78
C THR A 273 -6.21 -7.35 -36.82
N ARG A 274 -7.08 -6.35 -36.62
CA ARG A 274 -8.12 -5.99 -37.60
C ARG A 274 -7.57 -5.31 -38.83
N GLU A 275 -6.57 -4.44 -38.67
CA GLU A 275 -5.94 -3.76 -39.81
C GLU A 275 -5.03 -4.72 -40.62
N LEU A 276 -4.31 -5.63 -39.95
CA LEU A 276 -3.52 -6.66 -40.65
C LEU A 276 -4.39 -7.75 -41.30
N GLY A 277 -5.59 -8.00 -40.77
CA GLY A 277 -6.57 -8.94 -41.34
C GLY A 277 -7.38 -8.39 -42.51
N LYS A 278 -7.30 -7.07 -42.80
CA LYS A 278 -7.80 -6.48 -44.03
C LYS A 278 -6.71 -6.56 -45.08
N THR A 279 -6.65 -7.67 -45.82
CA THR A 279 -5.91 -7.71 -47.08
C THR A 279 -6.43 -6.55 -47.95
N PRO A 280 -5.57 -5.64 -48.47
CA PRO A 280 -6.05 -4.63 -49.39
C PRO A 280 -6.61 -5.35 -50.61
N GLU A 281 -7.92 -5.20 -50.83
CA GLU A 281 -8.52 -5.56 -52.11
C GLU A 281 -7.85 -4.69 -53.16
N ILE A 282 -6.85 -5.27 -53.85
CA ILE A 282 -6.27 -4.70 -55.05
C ILE A 282 -7.46 -4.42 -55.98
N PRO A 283 -7.74 -3.16 -56.35
CA PRO A 283 -8.83 -2.85 -57.26
C PRO A 283 -8.57 -3.62 -58.56
N LYS A 284 -9.41 -4.63 -58.85
CA LYS A 284 -9.42 -5.24 -60.18
C LYS A 284 -9.86 -4.18 -61.16
N GLU A 285 -8.90 -3.54 -61.83
CA GLU A 285 -9.14 -2.80 -63.06
C GLU A 285 -9.95 -3.67 -64.01
N LYS A 286 -11.13 -3.18 -64.40
CA LYS A 286 -11.97 -3.80 -65.42
C LYS A 286 -11.33 -3.53 -66.79
N PRO A 287 -10.96 -4.55 -67.59
CA PRO A 287 -10.54 -4.33 -68.97
C PRO A 287 -11.78 -4.18 -69.87
N GLY A 288 -11.83 -3.07 -70.61
CA GLY A 288 -12.76 -2.87 -71.71
C GLY A 288 -12.34 -3.65 -72.97
N THR A 289 -13.34 -4.14 -73.69
CA THR A 289 -13.33 -5.07 -74.82
C THR A 289 -12.85 -4.46 -76.15
N LYS A 290 -12.10 -5.21 -76.99
CA LYS A 290 -12.41 -5.50 -78.42
C LYS A 290 -11.38 -6.41 -79.16
N GLU A 291 -11.96 -7.43 -79.82
CA GLU A 291 -11.60 -8.11 -81.11
C GLU A 291 -10.53 -9.25 -81.17
N GLU A 292 -10.96 -10.32 -81.87
CA GLU A 292 -10.48 -11.71 -82.09
C GLU A 292 -9.32 -11.88 -83.11
N PRO A 293 -8.88 -13.11 -83.55
CA PRO A 293 -8.78 -14.44 -82.91
C PRO A 293 -7.43 -15.15 -83.20
N SER A 294 -7.01 -16.17 -82.41
CA SER A 294 -6.17 -17.31 -82.89
C SER A 294 -5.78 -18.28 -81.76
N GLY A 295 -6.00 -19.59 -81.98
CA GLY A 295 -5.13 -20.65 -81.43
C GLY A 295 -5.56 -21.37 -80.13
N LYS A 296 -6.30 -22.48 -80.26
CA LYS A 296 -6.48 -23.58 -79.28
C LYS A 296 -5.18 -24.44 -79.15
N PRO A 297 -5.01 -25.43 -78.23
CA PRO A 297 -5.86 -25.88 -77.10
C PRO A 297 -5.10 -26.40 -75.82
N LYS A 298 -5.90 -26.85 -74.81
CA LYS A 298 -5.61 -27.78 -73.67
C LYS A 298 -4.86 -27.13 -72.47
N SER A 299 -5.26 -27.28 -71.21
CA SER A 299 -5.92 -28.38 -70.49
C SER A 299 -6.43 -27.93 -69.11
N GLU A 300 -7.66 -28.33 -68.74
CA GLU A 300 -8.07 -28.56 -67.34
C GLU A 300 -7.58 -29.96 -66.89
N PRO A 301 -7.81 -30.42 -65.64
CA PRO A 301 -7.86 -29.75 -64.33
C PRO A 301 -6.99 -30.51 -63.28
N SER A 302 -6.64 -29.90 -62.14
CA SER A 302 -6.19 -30.70 -60.98
C SER A 302 -6.37 -29.96 -59.66
N GLU A 303 -7.56 -30.12 -59.11
CA GLU A 303 -7.82 -30.06 -57.68
C GLU A 303 -7.07 -31.22 -56.99
N LYS A 304 -6.15 -30.88 -56.06
CA LYS A 304 -5.54 -31.67 -54.95
C LYS A 304 -4.01 -31.66 -54.93
N ALA A 305 -3.47 -30.83 -54.03
CA ALA A 305 -2.30 -31.10 -53.15
C ALA A 305 -1.83 -29.74 -52.61
N ALA A 306 -2.19 -29.37 -51.38
CA ALA A 306 -1.41 -29.67 -50.18
C ALA A 306 -0.28 -28.65 -49.96
N LYS A 307 -0.43 -27.87 -48.88
CA LYS A 307 0.65 -27.46 -47.97
C LYS A 307 1.93 -26.91 -48.63
N ALA A 308 1.93 -25.64 -49.00
CA ALA A 308 3.17 -24.86 -48.92
C ALA A 308 3.25 -24.32 -47.49
N ALA A 309 4.07 -24.95 -46.65
CA ALA A 309 4.37 -24.44 -45.32
C ALA A 309 5.11 -23.11 -45.50
N VAL A 310 4.50 -22.02 -45.05
CA VAL A 310 5.15 -20.72 -44.99
C VAL A 310 6.15 -20.78 -43.84
N TYR A 311 7.44 -20.87 -44.16
CA TYR A 311 8.49 -20.76 -43.16
C TYR A 311 8.71 -19.29 -42.83
N THR A 312 9.10 -18.98 -41.60
CA THR A 312 9.33 -17.58 -41.19
C THR A 312 10.83 -17.36 -41.02
N CYS A 313 11.36 -16.35 -41.71
CA CYS A 313 12.76 -15.97 -41.63
C CYS A 313 13.12 -15.63 -40.18
N THR A 314 14.08 -16.36 -39.60
CA THR A 314 14.50 -16.22 -38.21
C THR A 314 15.17 -14.88 -37.91
N ASN A 315 15.69 -14.19 -38.94
CA ASN A 315 16.40 -12.92 -38.78
C ASN A 315 15.45 -11.70 -38.78
N CYS A 316 14.40 -11.70 -39.61
CA CYS A 316 13.51 -10.54 -39.74
C CYS A 316 12.01 -10.82 -39.58
N GLY A 317 11.62 -12.09 -39.41
CA GLY A 317 10.23 -12.51 -39.23
C GLY A 317 9.36 -12.42 -40.49
N ALA A 318 9.97 -12.36 -41.68
CA ALA A 318 9.24 -12.39 -42.95
C ALA A 318 8.89 -13.82 -43.39
N ASP A 319 7.73 -13.98 -44.02
CA ASP A 319 7.30 -15.23 -44.63
C ASP A 319 8.17 -15.55 -45.86
N VAL A 320 8.70 -16.78 -45.91
CA VAL A 320 9.56 -17.31 -46.98
C VAL A 320 9.01 -18.65 -47.50
N GLY A 321 9.06 -18.82 -48.82
CA GLY A 321 8.71 -20.07 -49.48
C GLY A 321 9.79 -21.13 -49.28
N GLU A 322 9.41 -22.40 -49.42
CA GLU A 322 10.32 -23.54 -49.24
C GLU A 322 11.42 -23.59 -50.31
N ASP A 323 11.19 -22.98 -51.47
CA ASP A 323 12.14 -22.88 -52.58
C ASP A 323 13.00 -21.59 -52.57
N ASP A 324 12.82 -20.71 -51.56
CA ASP A 324 13.55 -19.44 -51.49
C ASP A 324 14.95 -19.65 -50.88
N GLU A 325 16.02 -19.56 -51.68
CA GLU A 325 17.42 -19.63 -51.18
C GLU A 325 17.82 -18.41 -50.31
N LYS A 326 17.08 -17.30 -50.42
CA LYS A 326 17.36 -16.03 -49.72
C LYS A 326 16.07 -15.35 -49.31
N CYS A 327 16.07 -14.72 -48.13
CA CYS A 327 14.92 -13.94 -47.68
C CYS A 327 14.71 -12.70 -48.57
N PRO A 328 13.53 -12.51 -49.16
CA PRO A 328 13.25 -11.38 -50.06
C PRO A 328 13.21 -10.02 -49.34
N LYS A 329 13.11 -10.03 -48.00
CA LYS A 329 12.99 -8.80 -47.20
C LYS A 329 14.31 -8.31 -46.61
N CYS A 330 15.19 -9.21 -46.18
CA CYS A 330 16.45 -8.83 -45.53
C CYS A 330 17.72 -9.39 -46.20
N GLY A 331 17.57 -10.22 -47.24
CA GLY A 331 18.70 -10.79 -47.97
C GLY A 331 19.49 -11.86 -47.22
N ALA A 332 19.01 -12.31 -46.05
CA ALA A 332 19.62 -13.43 -45.33
C ALA A 332 19.56 -14.70 -46.19
N VAL A 333 20.71 -15.34 -46.41
CA VAL A 333 20.84 -16.58 -47.16
C VAL A 333 20.53 -17.74 -46.22
N PHE A 334 19.68 -18.67 -46.65
CA PHE A 334 19.42 -19.89 -45.89
C PHE A 334 20.45 -20.94 -46.32
N GLU A 335 21.20 -21.51 -45.37
CA GLU A 335 22.09 -22.63 -45.67
C GLU A 335 21.23 -23.85 -46.00
N ALA A 336 21.48 -24.47 -47.16
CA ALA A 336 20.72 -25.58 -47.72
C ALA A 336 20.79 -26.85 -46.87
#